data_AF-A0A2V6BXY2-F1
#
_entry.id   AF-A0A2V6BXY2-F1
#
_cell.length_a   1.000
_cell.length_b   1.000
_cell.length_c   1.000
_cell.angle_alpha   90.00
_cell.angle_beta   90.00
_cell.angle_gamma   90.00
#
_symmetry.space_group_name_H-M   'P 1'
#
loop_
_entity.id
_entity.type
_entity.pdbx_description
1 polymer ?
#
loop_
_entity_poly.entity_id
_entity_poly.type
_entity_poly.pdbx_seq_one_letter_code
_entity_poly.pdbx_strand_id
1 'polypeptide(L)'
;MVGGRITSEEKSTLSTYVGLGIVTFLAAGAVYFFLLSHQEKKEVTGFDPNRPVPNDVTLKRRLKPEQYSVVRENKDQTAFQNEFWNNERVGIYVDVITGEPLFTSLDKFDGGTGRPTFTKPISKDLLVEKTDNSIDVQRIEIRARRSNAYLGHLFPDPTSPTGQRYAVNSAAFHFIPLEQMKEEGYESFLPILEKK
;
A
#
# COMPACT_ATOMS: atom_id res chain seq x y z
N MET A 1 -49.12 5.73 52.21
CA MET A 1 -48.38 6.72 51.40
C MET A 1 -47.11 7.08 52.16
N VAL A 2 -45.96 6.48 51.83
CA VAL A 2 -44.66 6.84 52.43
C VAL A 2 -43.96 7.79 51.47
N GLY A 3 -44.08 9.09 51.70
CA GLY A 3 -43.32 10.11 50.99
C GLY A 3 -41.96 10.27 51.65
N GLY A 4 -40.93 9.60 51.12
CA GLY A 4 -39.55 9.79 51.57
C GLY A 4 -39.09 11.22 51.29
N ARG A 5 -38.71 11.97 52.33
CA ARG A 5 -38.04 13.27 52.18
C ARG A 5 -36.59 13.02 51.78
N ILE A 6 -36.26 13.32 50.52
CA ILE A 6 -34.88 13.34 50.03
C ILE A 6 -34.13 14.46 50.77
N THR A 7 -33.03 14.13 51.46
CA THR A 7 -32.22 15.09 52.22
C THR A 7 -31.36 15.94 51.27
N SER A 8 -30.90 17.11 51.72
CA SER A 8 -30.06 18.01 50.90
C SER A 8 -28.73 17.37 50.47
N GLU A 9 -28.21 16.45 51.28
CA GLU A 9 -26.98 15.71 51.03
C GLU A 9 -27.15 14.70 49.89
N GLU A 10 -28.29 14.00 49.84
CA GLU A 10 -28.65 13.04 48.79
C GLU A 10 -28.92 13.73 47.43
N LYS A 11 -29.45 14.97 47.44
CA LYS A 11 -29.55 15.80 46.22
C LYS A 11 -28.19 16.26 45.70
N SER A 12 -27.25 16.57 46.61
CA SER A 12 -25.90 17.03 46.26
C SER A 12 -25.07 15.92 45.62
N THR A 13 -25.11 14.71 46.18
CA THR A 13 -24.44 13.54 45.61
C THR A 13 -25.04 13.17 44.26
N LEU A 14 -26.38 13.13 44.13
CA LEU A 14 -27.06 12.87 42.87
C LEU A 14 -26.69 13.89 41.78
N SER A 15 -26.66 15.19 42.11
CA SER A 15 -26.23 16.24 41.17
C SER A 15 -24.78 16.08 40.73
N THR A 16 -23.91 15.64 41.65
CA THR A 16 -22.48 15.41 41.36
C THR A 16 -22.29 14.23 40.40
N TYR A 17 -23.02 13.12 40.61
CA TYR A 17 -22.97 11.96 39.70
C TYR A 17 -23.56 12.25 38.32
N VAL A 18 -24.65 13.03 38.26
CA VAL A 18 -25.22 13.49 36.98
C VAL A 18 -24.23 14.38 36.22
N GLY A 19 -23.58 15.32 36.91
CA GLY A 19 -22.55 16.17 36.31
C GLY A 19 -21.35 15.37 35.79
N LEU A 20 -20.87 14.40 36.57
CA LEU A 20 -19.77 13.52 36.17
C LEU A 20 -20.13 12.65 34.97
N GLY A 21 -21.35 12.11 34.94
CA GLY A 21 -21.86 11.33 33.81
C GLY A 21 -21.97 12.15 32.51
N ILE A 22 -22.36 13.42 32.59
CA ILE A 22 -22.40 14.31 31.43
C ILE A 22 -20.99 14.60 30.91
N VAL A 23 -20.03 14.88 31.80
CA VAL A 23 -18.63 15.16 31.40
C VAL A 23 -17.98 13.95 30.74
N THR A 24 -18.17 12.75 31.28
CA THR A 24 -17.62 11.52 30.69
C THR A 24 -18.25 11.21 29.34
N PHE A 25 -19.57 11.41 29.19
CA PHE A 25 -20.25 11.22 27.91
C PHE A 25 -19.77 12.22 26.85
N LEU A 26 -19.61 13.49 27.21
CA LEU A 26 -19.08 14.51 26.29
C LEU A 26 -17.62 14.24 25.92
N ALA A 27 -16.78 13.83 26.87
CA ALA A 27 -15.39 13.47 26.59
C ALA A 27 -15.29 12.22 25.69
N ALA A 28 -16.08 11.18 25.98
CA ALA A 28 -16.14 9.99 25.14
C ALA A 28 -16.67 10.31 23.74
N GLY A 29 -17.69 11.17 23.63
CA GLY A 29 -18.20 11.68 22.37
C GLY A 29 -17.16 12.47 21.59
N ALA A 30 -16.38 13.33 22.26
CA ALA A 30 -15.30 14.09 21.64
C ALA A 30 -14.15 13.19 21.18
N VAL A 31 -13.76 12.19 21.98
CA VAL A 31 -12.76 11.18 21.59
C VAL A 31 -13.26 10.34 20.43
N TYR A 32 -14.52 9.90 20.46
CA TYR A 32 -15.14 9.15 19.37
C TYR A 32 -15.19 9.98 18.08
N PHE A 33 -15.59 11.26 18.17
CA PHE A 33 -15.62 12.17 17.03
C PHE A 33 -14.21 12.54 16.52
N PHE A 34 -13.23 12.62 17.41
CA PHE A 34 -11.81 12.80 17.08
C PHE A 34 -11.24 11.57 16.36
N LEU A 35 -11.58 10.37 16.82
CA LEU A 35 -11.24 9.11 16.15
C LEU A 35 -11.96 8.98 14.80
N LEU A 36 -13.22 9.44 14.69
CA LEU A 36 -13.97 9.49 13.44
C LEU A 36 -13.38 10.51 12.46
N SER A 37 -12.93 11.67 12.95
CA SER A 37 -12.33 12.72 12.11
C SER A 37 -10.91 12.39 11.68
N HIS A 38 -10.21 11.53 12.44
CA HIS A 38 -8.92 10.94 12.06
C HIS A 38 -9.04 9.59 11.34
N GLN A 39 -10.26 9.11 11.02
CA GLN A 39 -10.38 8.20 9.89
C GLN A 39 -10.06 9.01 8.64
N GLU A 40 -8.77 9.05 8.28
CA GLU A 40 -8.35 9.47 6.96
C GLU A 40 -9.25 8.74 5.97
N LYS A 41 -10.04 9.49 5.19
CA LYS A 41 -10.59 8.96 3.95
C LYS A 41 -9.38 8.46 3.20
N LYS A 42 -9.13 7.15 3.21
CA LYS A 42 -8.29 6.54 2.18
C LYS A 42 -8.85 7.10 0.89
N GLU A 43 -8.04 7.88 0.18
CA GLU A 43 -8.38 8.37 -1.15
C GLU A 43 -8.35 7.13 -2.05
N VAL A 44 -9.39 6.28 -1.93
CA VAL A 44 -9.54 5.05 -2.71
C VAL A 44 -9.98 5.52 -4.09
N THR A 45 -8.98 5.95 -4.84
CA THR A 45 -9.12 6.29 -6.22
C THR A 45 -8.20 5.30 -6.91
N GLY A 46 -8.81 4.24 -7.47
CA GLY A 46 -8.11 3.30 -8.33
C GLY A 46 -7.31 4.00 -9.42
N PHE A 47 -6.64 3.21 -10.26
CA PHE A 47 -5.78 3.79 -11.28
C PHE A 47 -6.56 4.72 -12.23
N ASP A 48 -6.09 5.97 -12.33
CA ASP A 48 -6.58 6.95 -13.31
C ASP A 48 -5.41 7.38 -14.22
N PRO A 49 -5.44 7.02 -15.52
CA PRO A 49 -4.38 7.37 -16.46
C PRO A 49 -4.29 8.87 -16.77
N ASN A 50 -5.26 9.68 -16.35
CA ASN A 50 -5.22 11.15 -16.49
C ASN A 50 -4.72 11.86 -15.23
N ARG A 51 -4.60 11.16 -14.09
CA ARG A 51 -4.13 11.77 -12.83
C ARG A 51 -2.66 12.16 -12.91
N PRO A 52 -2.29 13.43 -12.71
CA PRO A 52 -0.89 13.85 -12.77
C PRO A 52 -0.05 13.15 -11.69
N VAL A 53 1.20 12.84 -12.02
CA VAL A 53 2.14 12.27 -11.05
C VAL A 53 2.45 13.33 -9.97
N PRO A 54 2.26 13.02 -8.67
CA PRO A 54 2.55 13.98 -7.61
C PRO A 54 4.01 14.43 -7.60
N ASN A 55 4.25 15.70 -7.26
CA ASN A 55 5.58 16.24 -7.09
C ASN A 55 6.28 15.68 -5.83
N ASP A 56 7.60 15.88 -5.75
CA ASP A 56 8.43 15.28 -4.71
C ASP A 56 8.04 15.70 -3.28
N VAL A 57 7.66 16.96 -3.09
CA VAL A 57 7.17 17.50 -1.81
C VAL A 57 5.92 16.74 -1.35
N THR A 58 5.01 16.44 -2.27
CA THR A 58 3.80 15.67 -1.97
C THR A 58 4.14 14.22 -1.67
N LEU A 59 5.08 13.63 -2.41
CA LEU A 59 5.51 12.24 -2.21
C LEU A 59 6.17 12.03 -0.84
N LYS A 60 7.03 12.94 -0.38
CA LYS A 60 7.66 12.87 0.95
C LYS A 60 6.65 12.90 2.10
N ARG A 61 5.49 13.53 1.91
CA ARG A 61 4.43 13.58 2.92
C ARG A 61 3.51 12.37 2.87
N ARG A 62 3.23 11.85 1.67
CA ARG A 62 2.27 10.77 1.45
C ARG A 62 2.87 9.37 1.62
N LEU A 63 4.11 9.18 1.18
CA LEU A 63 4.77 7.87 1.20
C LEU A 63 5.43 7.62 2.55
N LYS A 64 5.47 6.34 2.96
CA LYS A 64 6.34 5.92 4.06
C LYS A 64 7.80 6.23 3.71
N PRO A 65 8.68 6.54 4.68
CA PRO A 65 10.09 6.84 4.42
C PRO A 65 10.82 5.78 3.57
N GLU A 66 10.52 4.50 3.81
CA GLU A 66 11.08 3.39 3.03
C GLU A 66 10.58 3.38 1.58
N GLN A 67 9.27 3.55 1.36
CA GLN A 67 8.69 3.64 0.01
C GLN A 67 9.34 4.77 -0.78
N TYR A 68 9.46 5.96 -0.17
CA TYR A 68 10.12 7.11 -0.80
C TYR A 68 11.59 6.80 -1.13
N SER A 69 12.33 6.23 -0.18
CA SER A 69 13.74 5.85 -0.37
C SER A 69 13.94 4.86 -1.52
N VAL A 70 13.04 3.89 -1.68
CA VAL A 70 13.09 2.96 -2.81
C VAL A 70 12.76 3.69 -4.11
N VAL A 71 11.58 4.30 -4.22
CA VAL A 71 11.07 4.76 -5.53
C VAL A 71 11.71 6.05 -6.05
N ARG A 72 12.32 6.85 -5.17
CA ARG A 72 12.98 8.12 -5.54
C ARG A 72 14.49 8.13 -5.32
N GLU A 73 15.01 7.38 -4.35
CA GLU A 73 16.46 7.36 -4.03
C GLU A 73 17.14 6.07 -4.49
N ASN A 74 16.42 5.20 -5.22
CA ASN A 74 16.92 3.95 -5.78
C ASN A 74 17.53 2.98 -4.74
N LYS A 75 17.02 3.01 -3.51
CA LYS A 75 17.47 2.05 -2.48
C LYS A 75 16.82 0.69 -2.71
N ASP A 76 17.62 -0.37 -2.57
CA ASP A 76 17.11 -1.74 -2.53
C ASP A 76 16.76 -2.17 -1.11
N GLN A 77 15.70 -2.96 -0.97
CA GLN A 77 15.29 -3.52 0.31
C GLN A 77 16.11 -4.77 0.67
N THR A 78 16.24 -4.99 1.98
CA THR A 78 16.89 -6.18 2.53
C THR A 78 16.10 -7.45 2.17
N ALA A 79 16.81 -8.48 1.72
CA ALA A 79 16.25 -9.77 1.39
C ALA A 79 15.54 -10.39 2.62
N PHE A 80 14.39 -11.03 2.40
CA PHE A 80 13.56 -11.71 3.40
C PHE A 80 12.99 -10.80 4.51
N GLN A 81 13.22 -9.49 4.42
CA GLN A 81 12.77 -8.49 5.40
C GLN A 81 11.94 -7.41 4.71
N ASN A 82 10.98 -7.82 3.88
CA ASN A 82 10.10 -6.93 3.15
C ASN A 82 8.69 -7.53 3.04
N GLU A 83 7.69 -6.74 2.64
CA GLU A 83 6.29 -7.13 2.81
C GLU A 83 5.84 -8.25 1.86
N PHE A 84 6.36 -8.29 0.63
CA PHE A 84 5.80 -9.11 -0.45
C PHE A 84 6.71 -10.24 -0.95
N TRP A 85 7.86 -10.51 -0.33
CA TRP A 85 8.72 -11.62 -0.78
C TRP A 85 7.98 -12.96 -0.74
N ASN A 86 7.26 -13.25 0.35
CA ASN A 86 6.46 -14.47 0.55
C ASN A 86 4.94 -14.27 0.35
N ASN A 87 4.50 -13.20 -0.28
CA ASN A 87 3.07 -13.04 -0.56
C ASN A 87 2.63 -14.05 -1.64
N GLU A 88 1.61 -14.85 -1.34
CA GLU A 88 1.02 -15.87 -2.23
C GLU A 88 -0.44 -15.56 -2.58
N ARG A 89 -0.99 -14.45 -2.08
CA ARG A 89 -2.38 -14.05 -2.38
C ARG A 89 -2.56 -13.71 -3.85
N VAL A 90 -3.74 -14.03 -4.40
CA VAL A 90 -4.10 -13.66 -5.76
C VAL A 90 -4.45 -12.17 -5.82
N GLY A 91 -3.89 -11.43 -6.77
CA GLY A 91 -4.12 -9.99 -6.92
C GLY A 91 -3.13 -9.31 -7.85
N ILE A 92 -3.09 -7.98 -7.78
CA ILE A 92 -2.20 -7.14 -8.58
C ILE A 92 -1.26 -6.31 -7.70
N TYR A 93 -0.08 -6.04 -8.23
CA TYR A 93 0.90 -5.13 -7.64
C TYR A 93 0.87 -3.82 -8.42
N VAL A 94 0.44 -2.76 -7.74
CA VAL A 94 0.28 -1.43 -8.33
C VAL A 94 1.40 -0.51 -7.89
N ASP A 95 1.81 0.41 -8.76
CA ASP A 95 2.78 1.45 -8.43
C ASP A 95 2.31 2.23 -7.20
N VAL A 96 3.12 2.27 -6.14
CA VAL A 96 2.81 3.00 -4.90
C VAL A 96 2.59 4.50 -5.14
N ILE A 97 3.11 5.05 -6.24
CA ILE A 97 2.94 6.47 -6.58
C ILE A 97 1.61 6.73 -7.30
N THR A 98 1.31 5.98 -8.36
CA THR A 98 0.20 6.30 -9.28
C THR A 98 -0.99 5.36 -9.17
N GLY A 99 -0.83 4.20 -8.52
CA GLY A 99 -1.80 3.12 -8.54
C GLY A 99 -1.82 2.35 -9.87
N GLU A 100 -0.92 2.61 -10.82
CA GLU A 100 -0.87 1.87 -12.09
C GLU A 100 -0.54 0.40 -11.85
N PRO A 101 -1.36 -0.57 -12.30
CA PRO A 101 -1.04 -1.99 -12.17
C PRO A 101 0.17 -2.36 -13.01
N LEU A 102 1.21 -2.93 -12.39
CA LEU A 102 2.47 -3.27 -13.07
C LEU A 102 2.70 -4.77 -13.19
N PHE A 103 2.35 -5.53 -12.14
CA PHE A 103 2.54 -6.98 -12.09
C PHE A 103 1.30 -7.70 -11.56
N THR A 104 1.15 -8.97 -11.94
CA THR A 104 0.13 -9.87 -11.39
C THR A 104 0.78 -10.87 -10.43
N SER A 105 0.01 -11.34 -9.45
CA SER A 105 0.44 -12.48 -8.62
C SER A 105 0.60 -13.78 -9.43
N LEU A 106 -0.08 -13.92 -10.58
CA LEU A 106 -0.01 -15.12 -11.43
C LEU A 106 1.35 -15.32 -12.10
N ASP A 107 2.10 -14.22 -12.24
CA ASP A 107 3.45 -14.18 -12.79
C ASP A 107 4.52 -14.11 -11.69
N LYS A 108 4.12 -14.04 -10.41
CA LYS A 108 5.02 -14.09 -9.26
C LYS A 108 5.50 -15.53 -9.04
N PHE A 109 6.77 -15.69 -8.70
CA PHE A 109 7.35 -16.98 -8.34
C PHE A 109 8.42 -16.82 -7.26
N ASP A 110 8.80 -17.92 -6.61
CA ASP A 110 9.94 -17.92 -5.69
C ASP A 110 11.25 -18.06 -6.48
N GLY A 111 11.96 -16.94 -6.63
CA GLY A 111 13.30 -16.90 -7.22
C GLY A 111 14.44 -17.10 -6.23
N GLY A 112 14.14 -17.39 -4.95
CA GLY A 112 15.15 -17.53 -3.88
C GLY A 112 15.91 -16.24 -3.54
N THR A 113 15.44 -15.08 -4.00
CA THR A 113 16.14 -13.79 -3.87
C THR A 113 15.80 -13.05 -2.57
N GLY A 114 14.76 -13.49 -1.85
CA GLY A 114 14.20 -12.78 -0.70
C GLY A 114 13.49 -11.47 -1.05
N ARG A 115 13.20 -11.21 -2.33
CA ARG A 115 12.42 -10.08 -2.82
C ARG A 115 11.28 -10.57 -3.72
N PRO A 116 10.16 -9.84 -3.84
CA PRO A 116 9.11 -10.20 -4.79
C PRO A 116 9.70 -10.31 -6.20
N THR A 117 9.45 -11.44 -6.83
CA THR A 117 10.10 -11.85 -8.06
C THR A 117 9.04 -12.26 -9.08
N PHE A 118 9.08 -11.69 -10.28
CA PHE A 118 8.10 -11.94 -11.34
C PHE A 118 8.76 -12.41 -12.63
N THR A 119 8.03 -13.20 -13.42
CA THR A 119 8.47 -13.66 -14.74
C THR A 119 8.28 -12.59 -15.82
N LYS A 120 7.23 -11.77 -15.71
CA LYS A 120 6.91 -10.68 -16.63
C LYS A 120 6.01 -9.62 -15.96
N PRO A 121 6.01 -8.37 -16.47
CA PRO A 121 4.99 -7.38 -16.13
C PRO A 121 3.68 -7.69 -16.84
N ILE A 122 2.61 -6.97 -16.46
CA ILE A 122 1.32 -6.97 -17.18
C ILE A 122 1.53 -6.59 -18.66
N SER A 123 2.35 -5.57 -18.91
CA SER A 123 2.83 -5.19 -20.25
C SER A 123 4.22 -4.56 -20.15
N LYS A 124 5.08 -4.82 -21.15
CA LYS A 124 6.40 -4.19 -21.24
C LYS A 124 6.31 -2.67 -21.42
N ASP A 125 5.22 -2.19 -22.02
CA ASP A 125 4.94 -0.76 -22.19
C ASP A 125 4.58 -0.04 -20.88
N LEU A 126 4.60 -0.73 -19.74
CA LEU A 126 4.49 -0.13 -18.41
C LEU A 126 5.84 0.12 -17.73
N LEU A 127 6.92 -0.54 -18.19
CA LEU A 127 8.26 -0.42 -17.61
C LEU A 127 9.29 0.24 -18.54
N VAL A 128 10.18 1.06 -17.98
CA VAL A 128 11.39 1.56 -18.63
C VAL A 128 12.57 0.72 -18.15
N GLU A 129 13.28 0.13 -19.09
CA GLU A 129 14.51 -0.64 -18.87
C GLU A 129 15.72 0.27 -19.12
N LYS A 130 16.65 0.32 -18.18
CA LYS A 130 17.87 1.13 -18.27
C LYS A 130 19.08 0.29 -17.89
N THR A 131 20.11 0.32 -18.72
CA THR A 131 21.39 -0.32 -18.37
C THR A 131 21.96 0.30 -17.09
N ASP A 132 22.25 -0.54 -16.12
CA ASP A 132 22.86 -0.16 -14.84
C ASP A 132 24.27 -0.74 -14.77
N ASN A 133 25.25 0.16 -14.74
CA ASN A 133 26.68 -0.13 -14.66
C ASN A 133 27.25 0.25 -13.27
N SER A 134 26.42 0.38 -12.24
CA SER A 134 26.88 0.80 -10.92
C SER A 134 27.69 -0.28 -10.19
N ILE A 135 27.65 -1.53 -10.65
CA ILE A 135 28.41 -2.66 -10.15
C ILE A 135 29.01 -3.47 -11.32
N ASP A 136 29.98 -4.33 -11.04
CA ASP A 136 30.70 -5.15 -12.05
C ASP A 136 29.83 -6.23 -12.76
N VAL A 137 28.53 -6.27 -12.47
CA VAL A 137 27.56 -7.16 -13.11
C VAL A 137 26.65 -6.31 -13.98
N GLN A 138 26.47 -6.70 -15.25
CA GLN A 138 25.47 -6.06 -16.11
C GLN A 138 24.08 -6.30 -15.53
N ARG A 139 23.44 -5.23 -15.06
CA ARG A 139 22.05 -5.23 -14.60
C ARG A 139 21.22 -4.33 -15.49
N ILE A 140 19.93 -4.62 -15.57
CA ILE A 140 18.96 -3.73 -16.19
C ILE A 140 18.08 -3.18 -15.08
N GLU A 141 18.28 -1.91 -14.72
CA GLU A 141 17.38 -1.19 -13.84
C GLU A 141 15.99 -1.10 -14.49
N ILE A 142 14.95 -1.36 -13.72
CA ILE A 142 13.56 -1.26 -14.16
C ILE A 142 12.82 -0.18 -13.37
N ARG A 143 12.13 0.69 -14.11
CA ARG A 143 11.31 1.76 -13.56
C ARG A 143 9.87 1.70 -14.08
N ALA A 144 8.91 2.15 -13.28
CA ALA A 144 7.56 2.40 -13.78
C ALA A 144 7.59 3.58 -14.78
N ARG A 145 7.04 3.39 -15.98
CA ARG A 145 7.12 4.38 -17.06
C ARG A 145 6.43 5.68 -16.71
N ARG A 146 5.25 5.60 -16.09
CA ARG A 146 4.45 6.78 -15.77
C ARG A 146 5.08 7.64 -14.67
N SER A 147 5.46 7.02 -13.56
CA SER A 147 5.92 7.74 -12.36
C SER A 147 7.43 7.89 -12.26
N ASN A 148 8.18 7.22 -13.13
CA ASN A 148 9.64 7.06 -13.05
C ASN A 148 10.11 6.46 -11.71
N ALA A 149 9.23 5.72 -11.01
CA ALA A 149 9.55 5.03 -9.77
C ALA A 149 10.58 3.93 -10.01
N TYR A 150 11.66 3.90 -9.24
CA TYR A 150 12.56 2.76 -9.21
C TYR A 150 11.86 1.54 -8.63
N LEU A 151 11.90 0.43 -9.36
CA LEU A 151 11.26 -0.83 -8.95
C LEU A 151 12.29 -1.86 -8.50
N GLY A 152 13.44 -1.94 -9.17
CA GLY A 152 14.46 -2.95 -8.95
C GLY A 152 15.23 -3.25 -10.23
N HIS A 153 15.52 -4.52 -10.47
CA HIS A 153 16.30 -4.96 -11.63
C HIS A 153 15.70 -6.16 -12.35
N LEU A 154 15.93 -6.20 -13.66
CA LEU A 154 15.72 -7.32 -14.55
C LEU A 154 17.04 -8.08 -14.74
N PHE A 155 16.96 -9.41 -14.60
CA PHE A 155 18.08 -10.33 -14.81
C PHE A 155 17.69 -11.45 -15.78
N PRO A 156 18.63 -11.98 -16.57
CA PRO A 156 18.46 -13.30 -17.17
C PRO A 156 18.40 -14.36 -16.06
N ASP A 157 17.43 -15.27 -16.14
CA ASP A 157 17.25 -16.33 -15.16
C ASP A 157 16.79 -17.62 -15.86
N PRO A 158 17.68 -18.64 -15.99
CA PRO A 158 17.34 -19.89 -16.66
C PRO A 158 16.31 -20.73 -15.89
N THR A 159 16.06 -20.43 -14.61
CA THR A 159 15.05 -21.12 -13.79
C THR A 159 13.65 -20.54 -13.99
N SER A 160 13.55 -19.31 -14.52
CA SER A 160 12.28 -18.69 -14.86
C SER A 160 11.71 -19.30 -16.14
N PRO A 161 10.39 -19.60 -16.20
CA PRO A 161 9.73 -20.06 -17.42
C PRO A 161 9.92 -19.16 -18.66
N THR A 162 10.25 -17.88 -18.44
CA THR A 162 10.45 -16.89 -19.50
C THR A 162 11.93 -16.58 -19.77
N GLY A 163 12.85 -17.23 -19.07
CA GLY A 163 14.28 -16.91 -19.09
C GLY A 163 14.63 -15.58 -18.43
N GLN A 164 13.67 -14.90 -17.81
CA GLN A 164 13.81 -13.57 -17.22
C GLN A 164 13.25 -13.51 -15.81
N ARG A 165 13.91 -12.70 -14.98
CA ARG A 165 13.55 -12.45 -13.60
C ARG A 165 13.48 -10.95 -13.33
N TYR A 166 12.29 -10.48 -12.99
CA TYR A 166 12.03 -9.14 -12.48
C TYR A 166 12.12 -9.20 -10.95
N ALA A 167 13.28 -8.88 -10.39
CA ALA A 167 13.50 -8.82 -8.94
C ALA A 167 13.26 -7.39 -8.47
N VAL A 168 12.15 -7.15 -7.78
CA VAL A 168 11.65 -5.82 -7.45
C VAL A 168 11.54 -5.62 -5.94
N ASN A 169 11.36 -4.37 -5.53
CA ASN A 169 11.25 -3.98 -4.12
C ASN A 169 9.78 -3.88 -3.72
N SER A 170 9.37 -4.58 -2.66
CA SER A 170 8.02 -4.53 -2.10
C SER A 170 7.51 -3.11 -1.84
N ALA A 171 8.38 -2.22 -1.34
CA ALA A 171 8.01 -0.84 -1.03
C ALA A 171 7.75 0.04 -2.27
N ALA A 172 8.04 -0.46 -3.48
CA ALA A 172 7.61 0.19 -4.72
C ALA A 172 6.14 -0.07 -5.06
N PHE A 173 5.47 -0.96 -4.33
CA PHE A 173 4.12 -1.39 -4.63
C PHE A 173 3.13 -1.19 -3.49
N HIS A 174 1.87 -1.08 -3.88
CA HIS A 174 0.73 -1.50 -3.06
C HIS A 174 0.16 -2.77 -3.68
N PHE A 175 -0.23 -3.74 -2.85
CA PHE A 175 -0.84 -4.99 -3.33
C PHE A 175 -2.35 -4.90 -3.16
N ILE A 176 -3.09 -5.15 -4.24
CA ILE A 176 -4.57 -5.20 -4.24
C ILE A 176 -5.00 -6.66 -4.39
N PRO A 177 -5.52 -7.29 -3.33
CA PRO A 177 -6.07 -8.65 -3.38
C PRO A 177 -7.25 -8.74 -4.34
N LEU A 178 -7.41 -9.87 -5.02
CA LEU A 178 -8.49 -10.13 -5.99
C LEU A 178 -9.87 -9.76 -5.42
N GLU A 179 -10.13 -10.15 -4.18
CA GLU A 179 -11.39 -9.90 -3.48
C GLU A 179 -11.68 -8.41 -3.21
N GLN A 180 -10.67 -7.54 -3.27
CA GLN A 180 -10.78 -6.10 -3.03
C GLN A 180 -10.70 -5.28 -4.33
N MET A 181 -10.27 -5.88 -5.45
CA MET A 181 -10.01 -5.15 -6.70
C MET A 181 -11.22 -4.35 -7.20
N LYS A 182 -12.44 -4.89 -7.11
CA LYS A 182 -13.64 -4.17 -7.55
C LYS A 182 -13.91 -2.93 -6.69
N GLU A 183 -13.85 -3.09 -5.37
CA GLU A 183 -14.09 -2.01 -4.41
C GLU A 183 -13.02 -0.92 -4.49
N GLU A 184 -11.79 -1.31 -4.84
CA GLU A 184 -10.65 -0.40 -4.98
C GLU A 184 -10.54 0.23 -6.39
N GLY A 185 -11.48 -0.04 -7.30
CA GLY A 185 -11.54 0.59 -8.62
C GLY A 185 -10.65 -0.06 -9.68
N TYR A 186 -10.30 -1.34 -9.51
CA TYR A 186 -9.51 -2.15 -10.45
C TYR A 186 -10.35 -3.22 -11.16
N GLU A 187 -11.67 -3.06 -11.24
CA GLU A 187 -12.59 -4.02 -11.89
C GLU A 187 -12.17 -4.33 -13.35
N SER A 188 -11.69 -3.33 -14.09
CA SER A 188 -11.21 -3.50 -15.47
C SER A 188 -10.00 -4.42 -15.61
N PHE A 189 -9.28 -4.69 -14.52
CA PHE A 189 -8.11 -5.57 -14.49
C PHE A 189 -8.44 -7.00 -14.05
N LEU A 190 -9.65 -7.29 -13.56
CA LEU A 190 -10.03 -8.65 -13.17
C LEU A 190 -9.78 -9.72 -14.27
N PRO A 191 -10.08 -9.46 -15.56
CA PRO A 191 -9.88 -10.47 -16.61
C PRO A 191 -8.43 -10.94 -16.79
N ILE A 192 -7.43 -10.17 -16.33
CA ILE A 192 -6.02 -10.60 -16.41
C ILE A 192 -5.68 -11.68 -15.39
N LEU A 193 -6.48 -11.80 -14.31
CA LEU A 193 -6.33 -12.80 -13.26
C LEU A 193 -7.20 -14.04 -13.50
N GLU A 194 -8.23 -13.94 -14.32
CA GLU A 194 -9.10 -15.06 -14.69
C GLU A 194 -8.53 -15.91 -15.83
N LYS A 195 -7.62 -15.35 -16.63
CA LYS A 195 -6.94 -16.07 -17.71
C LYS A 195 -5.79 -16.93 -17.15
N LYS A 196 -6.09 -18.11 -16.62
CA LYS A 196 -5.13 -19.22 -16.56
C LYS A 196 -5.80 -20.58 -16.53
#